data_AF-A0A6C0B0S1-F1
#
_entry.id   AF-A0A6C0B0S1-F1
#
_cell.length_a   1.000
_cell.length_b   1.000
_cell.length_c   1.000
_cell.angle_alpha   90.00
_cell.angle_beta   90.00
_cell.angle_gamma   90.00
#
_symmetry.space_group_name_H-M   'P 1'
#
loop_
_entity.id
_entity.type
_entity.pdbx_description
1 polymer ?
#
loop_
_entity_poly.entity_id
_entity_poly.type
_entity_poly.pdbx_seq_one_letter_code
_entity_poly.pdbx_strand_id
1 'polypeptide(L)'
;MIEFIIIIILIVFCFMSRRKNVYQVAYDLGINFLNNIPLEDNYAVMFDIDDTLLFSETGKPIKPIIKLLKECNKLGIQVLIITARDSRFKSETINELMELGIYPSNTEISSRNAGFYDFIYLRQNPKDNNDYFKSKVKEKLFKNGIYTIMSVGDNDVDVLGDYSGYCIKLPNIRIDDSRYDPRLFHKDSSGRMVNVKI
;
A
#
# COMPACT_ATOMS: atom_id res chain seq x y z
N MET A 1 37.45 -12.13 29.86
CA MET A 1 37.87 -12.18 28.43
C MET A 1 36.82 -12.85 27.55
N ILE A 2 36.28 -14.00 27.96
CA ILE A 2 35.25 -14.76 27.20
C ILE A 2 33.91 -14.00 27.10
N GLU A 3 33.45 -13.34 28.16
CA GLU A 3 32.21 -12.55 28.14
C GLU A 3 32.24 -11.37 27.16
N PHE A 4 33.40 -10.72 27.02
CA PHE A 4 33.57 -9.59 26.11
C PHE A 4 33.51 -10.01 24.64
N ILE A 5 34.01 -11.21 24.33
CA ILE A 5 33.94 -11.80 22.99
C ILE A 5 32.50 -12.21 22.66
N ILE A 6 31.74 -12.75 23.62
CA ILE A 6 30.33 -13.11 23.43
C ILE A 6 29.46 -11.87 23.18
N ILE A 7 29.70 -10.76 23.89
CA ILE A 7 28.99 -9.49 23.69
C ILE A 7 29.29 -8.90 22.32
N ILE A 8 30.56 -8.91 21.88
CA ILE A 8 30.93 -8.43 20.54
C ILE A 8 30.34 -9.32 19.45
N ILE A 9 30.35 -10.65 19.62
CA ILE A 9 29.72 -11.57 18.67
C ILE A 9 28.20 -11.35 18.62
N LEU A 10 27.52 -11.15 19.75
CA LEU A 10 26.09 -10.84 19.80
C LEU A 10 25.77 -9.49 19.16
N ILE A 11 26.58 -8.45 19.39
CA ILE A 11 26.42 -7.13 18.76
C ILE A 11 26.66 -7.22 17.26
N VAL A 12 27.70 -7.93 16.81
CA VAL A 12 28.01 -8.16 15.40
C VAL A 12 26.92 -9.01 14.74
N PHE A 13 26.38 -10.04 15.40
CA PHE A 13 25.23 -10.82 14.89
C PHE A 13 23.95 -9.99 14.84
N CYS A 14 23.74 -9.08 15.80
CA CYS A 14 22.62 -8.15 15.83
C CYS A 14 22.74 -7.08 14.72
N PHE A 15 23.97 -6.72 14.33
CA PHE A 15 24.25 -5.78 13.23
C PHE A 15 24.31 -6.45 11.84
N MET A 16 24.64 -7.75 11.76
CA MET A 16 24.89 -8.46 10.50
C MET A 16 23.71 -9.27 9.94
N SER A 17 22.51 -9.26 10.55
CA SER A 17 21.39 -10.04 10.00
C SER A 17 20.01 -9.43 10.21
N ARG A 18 19.73 -8.30 9.56
CA ARG A 18 18.36 -7.97 9.13
C ARG A 18 18.38 -7.27 7.78
N ARG A 19 18.48 -8.04 6.69
CA ARG A 19 17.98 -7.54 5.40
C ARG A 19 16.52 -7.15 5.63
N LYS A 20 16.21 -5.87 5.46
CA LYS A 20 14.82 -5.42 5.58
C LYS A 20 14.00 -6.17 4.54
N ASN A 21 12.88 -6.73 4.97
CA ASN A 21 11.90 -7.26 4.03
C ASN A 21 11.49 -6.13 3.07
N VAL A 22 11.35 -6.44 1.78
CA VAL A 22 10.94 -5.48 0.74
C VAL A 22 9.71 -4.66 1.10
N TYR A 23 8.71 -5.24 1.75
CA TYR A 23 7.52 -4.51 2.20
C TYR A 23 7.83 -3.54 3.34
N GLN A 24 8.83 -3.82 4.17
CA GLN A 24 9.32 -2.87 5.18
C GLN A 24 10.03 -1.69 4.51
N VAL A 25 10.78 -1.92 3.43
CA VAL A 25 11.39 -0.84 2.64
C VAL A 25 10.32 0.02 1.97
N ALA A 26 9.26 -0.59 1.43
CA ALA A 26 8.09 0.12 0.89
C ALA A 26 7.39 0.99 1.94
N TYR A 27 7.19 0.48 3.15
CA TYR A 27 6.69 1.27 4.28
C TYR A 27 7.60 2.47 4.58
N ASP A 28 8.92 2.24 4.68
CA ASP A 28 9.88 3.31 5.00
C ASP A 28 9.86 4.41 3.93
N LEU A 29 9.73 4.04 2.65
CA LEU A 29 9.57 4.99 1.53
C LEU A 29 8.30 5.83 1.64
N GLY A 30 7.16 5.19 1.96
CA GLY A 30 5.89 5.88 2.14
C GLY A 30 5.92 6.86 3.31
N ILE A 31 6.44 6.44 4.46
CA ILE A 31 6.59 7.33 5.63
C ILE A 31 7.55 8.47 5.35
N ASN A 32 8.67 8.20 4.66
CA ASN A 32 9.59 9.27 4.28
C ASN A 32 8.91 10.29 3.36
N PHE A 33 8.13 9.86 2.38
CA PHE A 33 7.36 10.77 1.52
C PHE A 33 6.37 11.61 2.35
N LEU A 34 5.54 10.97 3.18
CA LEU A 34 4.51 11.65 3.97
C LEU A 34 5.08 12.67 4.97
N ASN A 35 6.26 12.40 5.54
CA ASN A 35 6.93 13.33 6.47
C ASN A 35 7.57 14.55 5.78
N ASN A 36 7.67 14.57 4.46
CA ASN A 36 8.36 15.61 3.69
C ASN A 36 7.42 16.45 2.82
N ILE A 37 6.10 16.33 3.02
CA ILE A 37 5.10 17.14 2.33
C ILE A 37 4.25 17.90 3.35
N PRO A 38 3.76 19.11 3.03
CA PRO A 38 2.68 19.73 3.80
C PRO A 38 1.41 18.89 3.63
N LEU A 39 0.69 18.60 4.71
CA LEU A 39 -0.55 17.83 4.66
C LEU A 39 -1.76 18.75 4.58
N GLU A 40 -2.74 18.38 3.76
CA GLU A 40 -4.02 19.06 3.59
C GLU A 40 -5.18 18.07 3.77
N ASP A 41 -6.34 18.58 4.23
CA ASP A 41 -7.52 17.75 4.58
C ASP A 41 -8.13 16.98 3.40
N ASN A 42 -7.81 17.41 2.18
CA ASN A 42 -8.29 16.83 0.93
C ASN A 42 -7.29 15.83 0.31
N TYR A 43 -6.18 15.55 0.99
CA TYR A 43 -5.20 14.58 0.53
C TYR A 43 -5.64 13.16 0.83
N ALA A 44 -5.30 12.28 -0.09
CA ALA A 44 -5.64 10.89 -0.02
C ALA A 44 -4.48 9.97 -0.44
N VAL A 45 -4.40 8.79 0.17
CA VAL A 45 -3.50 7.72 -0.24
C VAL A 45 -4.31 6.53 -0.75
N MET A 46 -3.96 6.07 -1.94
CA MET A 46 -4.59 4.92 -2.60
C MET A 46 -3.81 3.63 -2.33
N PHE A 47 -4.56 2.58 -2.00
CA PHE A 47 -4.08 1.22 -1.84
C PHE A 47 -4.90 0.26 -2.73
N ASP A 48 -4.23 -0.66 -3.42
CA ASP A 48 -4.86 -1.89 -3.90
C ASP A 48 -5.05 -2.91 -2.75
N ILE A 49 -5.71 -4.04 -3.01
CA ILE A 49 -5.91 -5.12 -2.03
C ILE A 49 -4.99 -6.31 -2.32
N ASP A 50 -5.13 -6.90 -3.49
CA ASP A 50 -4.54 -8.21 -3.80
C ASP A 50 -3.04 -8.02 -4.07
N ASP A 51 -2.21 -8.85 -3.42
CA ASP A 51 -0.75 -8.74 -3.41
C ASP A 51 -0.21 -7.36 -2.94
N THR A 52 -1.07 -6.59 -2.26
CA THR A 52 -0.77 -5.25 -1.74
C THR A 52 -1.04 -5.13 -0.23
N LEU A 53 -2.28 -5.33 0.20
CA LEU A 53 -2.66 -5.38 1.62
C LEU A 53 -2.62 -6.82 2.16
N LEU A 54 -2.86 -7.79 1.28
CA LEU A 54 -2.77 -9.22 1.56
C LEU A 54 -2.14 -9.96 0.39
N PHE A 55 -1.59 -11.14 0.63
CA PHE A 55 -1.16 -12.04 -0.44
C PHE A 55 -2.38 -12.79 -1.00
N SER A 56 -2.67 -12.61 -2.29
CA SER A 56 -3.91 -13.12 -2.90
C SER A 56 -4.00 -14.66 -2.83
N GLU A 57 -2.87 -15.35 -2.88
CA GLU A 57 -2.81 -16.82 -2.78
C GLU A 57 -3.11 -17.37 -1.38
N THR A 58 -2.84 -16.61 -0.32
CA THR A 58 -2.87 -17.12 1.06
C THR A 58 -3.81 -16.37 2.00
N GLY A 59 -4.34 -15.21 1.59
CA GLY A 59 -5.08 -14.29 2.44
C GLY A 59 -4.23 -13.64 3.54
N LYS A 60 -2.92 -13.92 3.62
CA LYS A 60 -2.08 -13.42 4.71
C LYS A 60 -1.83 -11.92 4.57
N PRO A 61 -1.87 -11.15 5.67
CA PRO A 61 -1.62 -9.71 5.63
C PRO A 61 -0.18 -9.37 5.24
N ILE A 62 -0.04 -8.37 4.36
CA ILE A 62 1.23 -7.68 4.11
C ILE A 62 1.38 -6.58 5.17
N LYS A 63 1.75 -7.01 6.39
CA LYS A 63 1.74 -6.19 7.61
C LYS A 63 2.40 -4.81 7.47
N PRO A 64 3.56 -4.63 6.80
CA PRO A 64 4.16 -3.31 6.64
C PRO A 64 3.28 -2.33 5.84
N ILE A 65 2.56 -2.81 4.83
CA ILE A 65 1.69 -1.97 4.00
C ILE A 65 0.40 -1.61 4.76
N ILE A 66 -0.17 -2.57 5.49
CA ILE A 66 -1.28 -2.30 6.43
C ILE A 66 -0.84 -1.27 7.50
N LYS A 67 0.40 -1.34 7.97
CA LYS A 67 0.96 -0.35 8.89
C LYS A 67 1.04 1.03 8.24
N LEU A 68 1.47 1.13 6.97
CA LEU A 68 1.49 2.39 6.24
C LEU A 68 0.09 3.03 6.17
N LEU A 69 -0.93 2.23 5.82
CA LEU A 69 -2.33 2.66 5.82
C LEU A 69 -2.75 3.24 7.18
N LYS A 70 -2.40 2.57 8.28
CA LYS A 70 -2.71 3.05 9.65
C LYS A 70 -1.98 4.35 9.99
N GLU A 71 -0.75 4.54 9.51
CA GLU A 71 -0.06 5.82 9.67
C GLU A 71 -0.74 6.94 8.88
N CYS A 72 -1.28 6.67 7.68
CA CYS A 72 -2.11 7.63 6.95
C CYS A 72 -3.31 8.10 7.80
N ASN A 73 -4.03 7.17 8.45
CA ASN A 73 -5.16 7.52 9.33
C ASN A 73 -4.74 8.43 10.49
N LYS A 74 -3.59 8.16 11.13
CA LYS A 74 -3.07 9.00 12.23
C LYS A 74 -2.70 10.40 11.78
N LEU A 75 -2.29 10.55 10.53
CA LEU A 75 -1.96 11.83 9.92
C LEU A 75 -3.21 12.59 9.41
N GLY A 76 -4.42 12.03 9.59
CA GLY A 76 -5.66 12.63 9.09
C GLY A 76 -5.81 12.53 7.56
N ILE A 77 -5.00 11.70 6.90
CA ILE A 77 -5.02 11.54 5.44
C ILE A 77 -6.11 10.54 5.07
N GLN A 78 -6.90 10.88 4.06
CA GLN A 78 -7.95 10.00 3.58
C GLN A 78 -7.35 8.72 2.98
N VAL A 79 -7.95 7.57 3.26
CA VAL A 79 -7.52 6.29 2.72
C VAL A 79 -8.50 5.79 1.67
N LEU A 80 -8.00 5.60 0.45
CA LEU A 80 -8.75 5.09 -0.70
C LEU A 80 -8.35 3.64 -0.95
N ILE A 81 -9.32 2.75 -1.01
CA ILE A 81 -9.12 1.38 -1.52
C ILE A 81 -9.68 1.31 -2.94
N ILE A 82 -8.83 1.04 -3.93
CA ILE A 82 -9.26 0.88 -5.33
C ILE A 82 -8.72 -0.47 -5.83
N THR A 83 -9.63 -1.40 -6.10
CA THR A 83 -9.29 -2.80 -6.42
C THR A 83 -9.95 -3.29 -7.70
N ALA A 84 -9.27 -4.20 -8.41
CA ALA A 84 -9.82 -4.90 -9.57
C ALA A 84 -10.84 -6.00 -9.20
N ARG A 85 -11.02 -6.28 -7.90
CA ARG A 85 -12.08 -7.18 -7.42
C ARG A 85 -13.44 -6.71 -7.93
N ASP A 86 -14.27 -7.70 -8.22
CA ASP A 86 -15.60 -7.50 -8.77
C ASP A 86 -16.56 -6.98 -7.70
N SER A 87 -17.35 -5.95 -8.04
CA SER A 87 -18.32 -5.33 -7.14
C SER A 87 -19.41 -6.29 -6.65
N ARG A 88 -19.63 -7.41 -7.34
CA ARG A 88 -20.51 -8.50 -6.89
C ARG A 88 -20.04 -9.14 -5.59
N PHE A 89 -18.74 -9.12 -5.30
CA PHE A 89 -18.14 -9.69 -4.09
C PHE A 89 -17.74 -8.60 -3.07
N LYS A 90 -18.46 -7.47 -3.08
CA LYS A 90 -18.15 -6.33 -2.21
C LYS A 90 -18.25 -6.71 -0.73
N SER A 91 -19.27 -7.47 -0.34
CA SER A 91 -19.47 -7.84 1.07
C SER A 91 -18.35 -8.74 1.57
N GLU A 92 -17.93 -9.72 0.77
CA GLU A 92 -16.81 -10.62 1.03
C GLU A 92 -15.50 -9.86 1.12
N THR A 93 -15.28 -8.91 0.21
CA THR A 93 -14.11 -8.03 0.23
C THR A 93 -14.05 -7.18 1.50
N ILE A 94 -15.18 -6.61 1.93
CA ILE A 94 -15.25 -5.83 3.16
C ILE A 94 -14.98 -6.71 4.38
N ASN A 95 -15.57 -7.91 4.44
CA ASN A 95 -15.36 -8.84 5.55
C ASN A 95 -13.88 -9.24 5.66
N GLU A 96 -13.22 -9.56 4.55
CA GLU A 96 -11.79 -9.88 4.55
C GLU A 96 -10.94 -8.70 5.03
N LEU A 97 -11.21 -7.47 4.57
CA LEU A 97 -10.52 -6.27 5.08
C LEU A 97 -10.72 -6.12 6.61
N MET A 98 -11.92 -6.37 7.11
CA MET A 98 -12.21 -6.31 8.55
C MET A 98 -11.46 -7.38 9.34
N GLU A 99 -11.28 -8.58 8.78
CA GLU A 99 -10.43 -9.64 9.37
C GLU A 99 -8.95 -9.23 9.43
N LEU A 100 -8.48 -8.41 8.50
CA LEU A 100 -7.15 -7.79 8.54
C LEU A 100 -7.06 -6.60 9.51
N GLY A 101 -8.18 -6.21 10.13
CA GLY A 101 -8.29 -5.06 11.02
C GLY A 101 -8.34 -3.73 10.27
N ILE A 102 -8.89 -3.71 9.05
CA ILE A 102 -9.12 -2.54 8.21
C ILE A 102 -10.63 -2.36 8.03
N TYR A 103 -11.18 -1.24 8.50
CA TYR A 103 -12.62 -1.02 8.60
C TYR A 103 -13.06 0.19 7.77
N PRO A 104 -14.33 0.24 7.31
CA PRO A 104 -14.93 1.50 6.87
C PRO A 104 -14.78 2.58 7.95
N SER A 105 -14.46 3.83 7.58
CA SER A 105 -14.24 4.92 8.54
C SER A 105 -15.45 5.28 9.39
N ASN A 106 -16.66 4.91 8.96
CA ASN A 106 -17.90 5.04 9.73
C ASN A 106 -18.19 3.86 10.68
N THR A 107 -17.24 2.93 10.86
CA THR A 107 -17.40 1.79 11.77
C THR A 107 -17.15 2.21 13.22
N GLU A 108 -18.12 1.99 14.10
CA GLU A 108 -17.97 2.22 15.53
C GLU A 108 -17.17 1.08 16.19
N ILE A 109 -15.84 1.24 16.26
CA ILE A 109 -14.95 0.29 16.95
C ILE A 109 -13.90 1.01 17.79
N SER A 110 -13.74 0.60 19.05
CA SER A 110 -12.76 1.16 19.99
C SER A 110 -11.42 0.41 19.99
N SER A 111 -10.90 0.05 18.81
CA SER A 111 -9.62 -0.67 18.69
C SER A 111 -8.49 0.28 18.32
N ARG A 112 -7.50 0.45 19.22
CA ARG A 112 -6.29 1.24 18.97
C ARG A 112 -5.43 0.72 17.80
N ASN A 113 -5.68 -0.52 17.36
CA ASN A 113 -4.95 -1.16 16.28
C ASN A 113 -5.75 -1.24 14.98
N ALA A 114 -6.95 -0.64 14.91
CA ALA A 114 -7.75 -0.58 13.68
C ALA A 114 -7.10 0.37 12.66
N GLY A 115 -7.14 -0.03 11.39
CA GLY A 115 -6.97 0.87 10.25
C GLY A 115 -8.33 1.19 9.65
N PHE A 116 -8.43 2.31 8.96
CA PHE A 116 -9.68 2.79 8.38
C PHE A 116 -9.51 3.17 6.92
N TYR A 117 -10.56 2.98 6.13
CA TYR A 117 -10.66 3.52 4.77
C TYR A 117 -11.93 4.37 4.62
N ASP A 118 -11.81 5.46 3.87
CA ASP A 118 -12.89 6.41 3.64
C ASP A 118 -13.72 6.02 2.42
N PHE A 119 -13.05 5.51 1.38
CA PHE A 119 -13.70 5.10 0.14
C PHE A 119 -13.17 3.76 -0.34
N ILE A 120 -14.08 2.94 -0.87
CA ILE A 120 -13.75 1.68 -1.54
C ILE A 120 -14.40 1.64 -2.92
N TYR A 121 -13.59 1.41 -3.95
CA TYR A 121 -14.00 1.30 -5.34
C TYR A 121 -13.63 -0.08 -5.88
N LEU A 122 -14.67 -0.85 -6.22
CA LEU A 122 -14.55 -2.17 -6.87
C LEU A 122 -14.92 -2.05 -8.35
N ARG A 123 -14.36 -2.94 -9.16
CA ARG A 123 -14.64 -3.03 -10.59
C ARG A 123 -16.09 -3.45 -10.81
N GLN A 124 -16.84 -2.65 -11.56
CA GLN A 124 -18.28 -2.87 -11.77
C GLN A 124 -18.58 -3.99 -12.77
N ASN A 125 -17.77 -4.09 -13.83
CA ASN A 125 -17.93 -5.13 -14.83
C ASN A 125 -16.59 -5.86 -15.04
N PRO A 126 -16.52 -7.19 -14.87
CA PRO A 126 -15.30 -7.97 -15.03
C PRO A 126 -14.66 -7.89 -16.41
N LYS A 127 -15.43 -7.49 -17.41
CA LYS A 127 -14.98 -7.32 -18.80
C LYS A 127 -14.38 -5.93 -19.06
N ASP A 128 -14.51 -5.00 -18.11
CA ASP A 128 -13.90 -3.68 -18.25
C ASP A 128 -12.38 -3.81 -18.23
N ASN A 129 -11.72 -2.97 -19.02
CA ASN A 129 -10.27 -2.88 -18.99
C ASN A 129 -9.82 -2.31 -17.63
N ASN A 130 -9.11 -3.13 -16.86
CA ASN A 130 -8.62 -2.78 -15.52
C ASN A 130 -7.70 -1.56 -15.53
N ASP A 131 -6.90 -1.40 -16.59
CA ASP A 131 -5.91 -0.31 -16.72
C ASP A 131 -6.59 1.06 -16.69
N TYR A 132 -7.83 1.12 -17.17
CA TYR A 132 -8.60 2.35 -17.26
C TYR A 132 -9.45 2.63 -16.01
N PHE A 133 -9.94 1.58 -15.35
CA PHE A 133 -10.84 1.70 -14.20
C PHE A 133 -10.22 2.53 -13.07
N LYS A 134 -9.01 2.16 -12.62
CA LYS A 134 -8.37 2.82 -11.47
C LYS A 134 -8.03 4.28 -11.78
N SER A 135 -7.49 4.53 -12.97
CA SER A 135 -7.19 5.88 -13.46
C SER A 135 -8.44 6.76 -13.51
N LYS A 136 -9.60 6.21 -13.91
CA LYS A 136 -10.87 6.96 -13.91
C LYS A 136 -11.42 7.26 -12.54
N VAL A 137 -11.26 6.35 -11.58
CA VAL A 137 -11.61 6.65 -10.19
C VAL A 137 -10.74 7.80 -9.66
N LYS A 138 -9.43 7.75 -9.88
CA LYS A 138 -8.48 8.81 -9.46
C LYS A 138 -8.81 10.15 -10.11
N GLU A 139 -9.08 10.19 -11.43
CA GLU A 139 -9.51 11.40 -12.14
C GLU A 139 -10.82 11.97 -11.58
N LYS A 140 -11.81 11.12 -11.29
CA LYS A 140 -13.10 11.53 -10.71
C LYS A 140 -12.90 12.16 -9.33
N LEU A 141 -12.09 11.55 -8.48
CA LEU A 141 -11.76 12.06 -7.15
C LEU A 141 -11.06 13.42 -7.24
N PHE A 142 -10.08 13.55 -8.13
CA PHE A 142 -9.39 14.82 -8.38
C PHE A 142 -10.36 15.93 -8.78
N LYS A 143 -11.29 15.66 -9.71
CA LYS A 143 -12.32 16.63 -10.12
C LYS A 143 -13.27 17.04 -8.99
N ASN A 144 -13.41 16.18 -7.97
CA ASN A 144 -14.19 16.45 -6.77
C ASN A 144 -13.34 17.05 -5.63
N GLY A 145 -12.11 17.46 -5.91
CA GLY A 145 -11.22 18.11 -4.96
C GLY A 145 -10.52 17.16 -3.99
N ILE A 146 -10.51 15.85 -4.24
CA ILE A 146 -9.73 14.86 -3.46
C ILE A 146 -8.45 14.53 -4.23
N TYR A 147 -7.30 14.81 -3.64
CA TYR A 147 -6.00 14.68 -4.31
C TYR A 147 -5.29 13.43 -3.84
N THR A 148 -5.16 12.45 -4.74
CA THR A 148 -4.35 11.25 -4.46
C THR A 148 -2.86 11.61 -4.53
N ILE A 149 -2.24 11.74 -3.36
CA ILE A 149 -0.84 12.15 -3.21
C ILE A 149 0.13 10.98 -3.25
N MET A 150 -0.35 9.77 -2.98
CA MET A 150 0.43 8.54 -3.06
C MET A 150 -0.45 7.37 -3.47
N SER A 151 0.10 6.48 -4.29
CA SER A 151 -0.55 5.24 -4.73
C SER A 151 0.36 4.05 -4.48
N VAL A 152 -0.18 2.99 -3.86
CA VAL A 152 0.53 1.77 -3.47
C VAL A 152 -0.20 0.57 -4.07
N GLY A 153 0.53 -0.25 -4.82
CA GLY A 153 0.00 -1.46 -5.46
C GLY A 153 1.12 -2.32 -6.05
N ASP A 154 0.85 -3.57 -6.37
CA ASP A 154 1.82 -4.50 -6.96
C ASP A 154 1.91 -4.37 -8.48
N ASN A 155 0.87 -3.83 -9.14
CA ASN A 155 0.81 -3.68 -10.57
C ASN A 155 1.01 -2.23 -11.02
N ASP A 156 1.56 -2.07 -12.22
CA ASP A 156 1.79 -0.75 -12.82
C ASP A 156 0.49 0.06 -12.97
N VAL A 157 -0.64 -0.61 -13.25
CA VAL A 157 -1.99 0.00 -13.31
C VAL A 157 -2.43 0.66 -12.00
N ASP A 158 -1.92 0.20 -10.86
CA ASP A 158 -2.31 0.72 -9.55
C ASP A 158 -1.67 2.09 -9.33
N VAL A 159 -0.38 2.17 -9.66
CA VAL A 159 0.49 3.27 -9.26
C VAL A 159 0.81 4.24 -10.39
N LEU A 160 0.73 3.82 -11.65
CA LEU A 160 1.00 4.68 -12.81
C LEU A 160 -0.26 5.37 -13.30
N GLY A 161 -0.04 6.35 -14.19
CA GLY A 161 -1.08 7.21 -14.74
C GLY A 161 -1.22 8.54 -13.98
N ASP A 162 -2.01 9.42 -14.57
CA ASP A 162 -2.33 10.72 -14.00
C ASP A 162 -3.03 10.54 -12.64
N TYR A 163 -2.90 11.57 -11.79
CA TYR A 163 -3.52 11.61 -10.47
C TYR A 163 -3.09 10.50 -9.50
N SER A 164 -1.93 9.86 -9.71
CA SER A 164 -1.42 8.80 -8.82
C SER A 164 -0.49 9.31 -7.72
N GLY A 165 -0.01 10.56 -7.84
CA GLY A 165 0.96 11.14 -6.92
C GLY A 165 2.29 10.37 -6.90
N TYR A 166 2.87 10.25 -5.71
CA TYR A 166 4.04 9.42 -5.42
C TYR A 166 3.68 7.93 -5.53
N CYS A 167 4.52 7.16 -6.21
CA CYS A 167 4.21 5.76 -6.52
C CYS A 167 5.07 4.84 -5.69
N ILE A 168 4.49 3.77 -5.16
CA ILE A 168 5.20 2.64 -4.57
C ILE A 168 4.68 1.37 -5.23
N LYS A 169 5.41 0.87 -6.24
CA LYS A 169 5.10 -0.39 -6.92
C LYS A 169 5.72 -1.54 -6.15
N LEU A 170 4.89 -2.33 -5.49
CA LEU A 170 5.32 -3.50 -4.74
C LEU A 170 5.74 -4.64 -5.68
N PRO A 171 6.52 -5.61 -5.19
CA PRO A 171 6.80 -6.83 -5.93
C PRO A 171 5.52 -7.62 -6.21
N ASN A 172 5.28 -7.93 -7.49
CA ASN A 172 4.37 -9.00 -7.89
C ASN A 172 5.19 -10.28 -8.06
N ILE A 173 5.08 -11.19 -7.10
CA ILE A 173 5.88 -12.43 -7.05
C ILE A 173 5.14 -13.64 -7.62
N ARG A 174 3.94 -13.44 -8.18
CA ARG A 174 3.13 -14.50 -8.75
C ARG A 174 3.70 -14.92 -10.11
N ILE A 175 4.32 -16.10 -10.14
CA ILE A 175 5.01 -16.60 -11.34
C ILE A 175 4.00 -16.89 -12.48
N ASP A 176 2.74 -17.16 -12.13
CA ASP A 176 1.64 -17.37 -13.07
C ASP A 176 1.02 -16.06 -13.60
N ASP A 177 1.37 -14.91 -13.03
CA ASP A 177 0.90 -13.61 -13.49
C ASP A 177 1.78 -13.10 -14.63
N SER A 178 1.17 -12.70 -15.75
CA SER A 178 1.89 -12.08 -16.86
C SER A 178 2.57 -10.75 -16.48
N ARG A 179 2.22 -10.19 -15.32
CA ARG A 179 2.77 -8.97 -14.73
C ARG A 179 3.81 -9.24 -13.65
N TYR A 180 4.28 -10.49 -13.51
CA TYR A 180 5.36 -10.87 -12.60
C TYR A 180 6.52 -9.86 -12.65
N ASP A 181 6.80 -9.24 -11.50
CA ASP A 181 7.91 -8.33 -11.31
C ASP A 181 8.34 -8.36 -9.85
N PRO A 182 9.44 -9.06 -9.50
CA PRO A 182 9.84 -9.25 -8.11
C PRO A 182 10.51 -8.02 -7.49
N ARG A 183 10.56 -6.89 -8.22
CA ARG A 183 11.28 -5.68 -7.83
C ARG A 183 10.33 -4.67 -7.18
N LEU A 184 10.88 -3.90 -6.24
CA LEU A 184 10.21 -2.75 -5.65
C LEU A 184 10.60 -1.49 -6.43
N PHE A 185 9.62 -0.67 -6.82
CA PHE A 185 9.88 0.63 -7.43
C PHE A 185 9.22 1.76 -6.66
N HIS A 186 9.80 2.95 -6.79
CA HIS A 186 9.13 4.18 -6.39
C HIS A 186 9.44 5.33 -7.35
N LYS A 187 8.68 6.42 -7.28
CA LYS A 187 9.06 7.65 -7.98
C LYS A 187 10.20 8.35 -7.25
N ASP A 188 11.28 8.67 -7.95
CA ASP A 188 12.34 9.54 -7.42
C ASP A 188 11.88 11.01 -7.36
N SER A 189 12.75 11.91 -6.88
CA SER A 189 12.45 13.36 -6.81
C SER A 189 12.23 14.01 -8.18
N SER A 190 12.61 13.36 -9.27
CA SER A 190 12.34 13.80 -10.65
C SER A 190 11.03 13.23 -11.21
N GLY A 191 10.30 12.44 -10.40
CA GLY A 191 9.06 11.79 -10.80
C GLY A 191 9.24 10.51 -11.63
N ARG A 192 10.47 10.01 -11.78
CA ARG A 192 10.77 8.80 -12.56
C ARG A 192 10.68 7.57 -11.69
N MET A 193 10.13 6.47 -12.23
CA MET A 193 10.12 5.18 -11.54
C MET A 193 11.55 4.60 -11.49
N VAL A 194 12.04 4.33 -10.28
CA VAL A 194 13.36 3.75 -10.03
C VAL A 194 13.25 2.48 -9.20
N ASN A 195 14.05 1.47 -9.57
CA ASN A 195 14.14 0.22 -8.83
C ASN A 195 14.93 0.42 -7.52
N VAL A 196 14.36 -0.05 -6.42
CA VAL A 196 14.99 -0.02 -5.10
C VAL A 196 15.90 -1.24 -4.97
N LYS A 197 17.20 -1.01 -4.79
CA LYS A 197 18.17 -2.08 -4.52
C LYS A 197 18.09 -2.46 -3.03
N ILE A 198 17.78 -3.74 -2.75
CA ILE A 198 17.56 -4.30 -1.40
C ILE A 198 18.62 -5.36 -1.10
#